data_AF-B8J2H5-F1
#
_entry.id   AF-B8J2H5-F1
#
_cell.length_a   1.000
_cell.length_b   1.000
_cell.length_c   1.000
_cell.angle_alpha   90.00
_cell.angle_beta   90.00
_cell.angle_gamma   90.00
#
_symmetry.space_group_name_H-M   'P 1'
#
loop_
_entity.id
_entity.type
_entity.pdbx_description
1 polymer ?
#
loop_
_entity_poly.entity_id
_entity_poly.type
_entity_poly.pdbx_seq_one_letter_code
_entity_poly.pdbx_strand_id
1 'polypeptide(L)'
;MFIAIGLMFLGMLAGFLLRGRRLASVLSRCVTPAIVLLLFALGISVGGNSTLMGALPELGSAAMLLTLCGVGGSLVCVLCIRRFFRQPPEPDALKRFCASDGTEKSCTAHFSAPASSAGTGQDDPRA
;
A
#
# COMPACT_ATOMS: atom_id res chain seq x y z
N MET A 1 -8.63 26.03 8.54
CA MET A 1 -8.30 24.92 9.45
C MET A 1 -9.54 24.20 9.97
N PHE A 2 -10.49 24.89 10.59
CA PHE A 2 -11.76 24.28 11.02
C PHE A 2 -12.60 23.64 9.90
N ILE A 3 -12.65 24.28 8.72
CA ILE A 3 -13.37 23.72 7.55
C ILE A 3 -12.79 22.37 7.14
N ALA A 4 -11.46 22.20 7.17
CA ALA A 4 -10.82 20.93 6.83
C ALA A 4 -11.18 19.82 7.84
N ILE A 5 -11.19 20.16 9.14
CA ILE A 5 -11.60 19.24 10.21
C ILE A 5 -13.08 18.86 10.05
N GLY A 6 -13.94 19.83 9.76
CA GLY A 6 -15.36 19.61 9.50
C GLY A 6 -15.60 18.74 8.26
N LEU A 7 -14.84 18.95 7.18
CA LEU A 7 -14.94 18.16 5.95
C LEU A 7 -14.49 16.71 6.15
N MET A 8 -13.43 16.48 6.95
CA MET A 8 -13.01 15.12 7.32
C MET A 8 -14.08 14.39 8.14
N PHE A 9 -14.65 15.06 9.15
CA PHE A 9 -15.72 14.49 9.96
C PHE A 9 -16.96 14.18 9.12
N LEU A 10 -17.35 15.11 8.26
CA LEU A 10 -18.49 14.94 7.37
C LEU A 10 -18.25 13.84 6.33
N GLY A 11 -17.03 13.75 5.79
CA GLY A 11 -16.63 12.69 4.86
C GLY A 11 -16.66 11.31 5.51
N MET A 12 -16.22 11.19 6.75
CA MET A 12 -16.28 9.94 7.51
C MET A 12 -17.73 9.55 7.85
N LEU A 13 -18.55 10.51 8.26
CA LEU A 13 -19.96 10.30 8.58
C LEU A 13 -20.77 9.91 7.34
N ALA A 14 -20.55 10.59 6.22
CA ALA A 14 -21.12 10.22 4.93
C ALA A 14 -20.64 8.83 4.51
N GLY A 15 -19.34 8.54 4.58
CA GLY A 15 -18.79 7.22 4.26
C GLY A 15 -19.38 6.10 5.13
N PHE A 16 -19.62 6.37 6.42
CA PHE A 16 -20.24 5.41 7.35
C PHE A 16 -21.71 5.18 7.01
N LEU A 17 -22.47 6.23 6.70
CA LEU A 17 -23.88 6.12 6.31
C LEU A 17 -24.07 5.42 4.95
N LEU A 18 -23.08 5.52 4.05
CA LEU A 18 -23.07 4.84 2.76
C LEU A 18 -22.57 3.37 2.81
N ARG A 19 -21.94 2.94 3.91
CA ARG A 19 -21.34 1.59 4.09
C ARG A 19 -22.37 0.45 3.99
N GLY A 20 -23.66 0.72 4.20
CA GLY A 20 -24.71 -0.31 4.28
C GLY A 20 -25.52 -0.57 3.01
N ARG A 21 -25.23 0.09 1.87
CA ARG A 21 -26.12 0.08 0.70
C ARG A 21 -25.40 -0.40 -0.57
N ARG A 22 -26.15 -1.03 -1.50
CA ARG A 22 -25.69 -1.46 -2.85
C ARG A 22 -24.90 -0.40 -3.62
N LEU A 23 -25.00 0.88 -3.24
CA LEU A 23 -24.19 1.98 -3.74
C LEU A 23 -22.68 1.76 -3.58
N ALA A 24 -22.19 1.08 -2.53
CA ALA A 24 -20.76 0.78 -2.42
C ALA A 24 -20.26 -0.14 -3.56
N SER A 25 -21.09 -1.12 -3.96
CA SER A 25 -20.81 -1.99 -5.12
C SER A 25 -20.89 -1.25 -6.45
N VAL A 26 -21.88 -0.37 -6.61
CA VAL A 26 -22.02 0.46 -7.83
C VAL A 26 -20.87 1.46 -7.94
N LEU A 27 -20.47 2.07 -6.82
CA LEU A 27 -19.36 3.02 -6.76
C LEU A 27 -18.05 2.31 -7.08
N SER A 28 -17.78 1.15 -6.49
CA SER A 28 -16.62 0.32 -6.84
C SER A 28 -16.55 0.05 -8.35
N ARG A 29 -17.70 -0.29 -8.97
CA ARG A 29 -17.79 -0.56 -10.41
C ARG A 29 -17.63 0.70 -11.28
N CYS A 30 -17.99 1.89 -10.80
CA CYS A 30 -17.75 3.16 -11.49
C CYS A 30 -16.34 3.74 -11.26
N VAL A 31 -15.72 3.46 -10.12
CA VAL A 31 -14.41 4.02 -9.75
C VAL A 31 -13.32 3.47 -10.66
N THR A 32 -13.33 2.17 -10.99
CA THR A 32 -12.33 1.58 -11.90
C THR A 32 -12.24 2.28 -13.26
N PRO A 33 -13.33 2.41 -14.04
CA PRO A 33 -13.25 3.13 -15.32
C PRO A 33 -12.96 4.62 -15.12
N ALA A 34 -13.44 5.24 -14.04
CA ALA A 34 -13.12 6.63 -13.73
C ALA A 34 -11.62 6.84 -13.48
N ILE A 35 -10.98 5.98 -12.69
CA ILE A 35 -9.52 6.03 -12.44
C ILE A 35 -8.77 5.86 -13.75
N VAL A 36 -9.14 4.89 -14.58
CA VAL A 36 -8.47 4.68 -15.88
C VAL A 36 -8.60 5.92 -16.77
N LEU A 37 -9.78 6.51 -16.83
CA LEU A 37 -10.06 7.70 -17.65
C LEU A 37 -9.32 8.95 -17.10
N LEU A 38 -9.29 9.10 -15.78
CA LEU A 38 -8.50 10.12 -15.08
C LEU A 38 -7.00 9.94 -15.34
N LEU A 39 -6.47 8.72 -15.17
CA LEU A 39 -5.06 8.40 -15.43
C LEU A 39 -4.70 8.64 -16.90
N PHE A 40 -5.60 8.32 -17.83
CA PHE A 40 -5.42 8.59 -19.25
C PHE A 40 -5.36 10.10 -19.52
N ALA A 41 -6.32 10.86 -19.00
CA ALA A 41 -6.33 12.31 -19.14
C ALA A 41 -5.09 12.97 -18.51
N LEU A 42 -4.68 12.51 -17.33
CA LEU A 42 -3.45 12.94 -16.66
C LEU A 42 -2.21 12.58 -17.49
N GLY A 43 -2.15 11.39 -18.07
CA GLY A 43 -1.05 10.96 -18.93
C GLY A 43 -0.88 11.85 -20.16
N ILE A 44 -1.97 12.22 -20.82
CA ILE A 44 -1.95 13.16 -21.95
C ILE A 44 -1.51 14.55 -21.49
N SER A 45 -2.09 15.05 -20.39
CA SER A 45 -1.81 16.40 -19.89
C SER A 45 -0.36 16.58 -19.43
N VAL A 46 0.21 15.57 -18.77
CA VAL A 46 1.59 15.57 -18.30
C VAL A 46 2.56 15.28 -19.45
N GLY A 47 2.21 14.38 -20.38
CA GLY A 47 3.05 13.99 -21.50
C GLY A 47 3.22 15.07 -22.59
N GLY A 48 2.21 15.92 -22.79
CA GLY A 48 2.26 17.01 -23.76
C GLY A 48 3.01 18.26 -23.29
N ASN A 49 3.46 18.32 -22.03
CA ASN A 49 4.11 19.49 -21.46
C ASN A 49 5.63 19.31 -21.42
N SER A 50 6.34 19.96 -22.36
CA SER A 50 7.80 19.88 -22.47
C SER A 50 8.54 20.40 -21.24
N THR A 51 7.98 21.36 -20.51
CA THR A 51 8.53 21.88 -19.25
C THR A 51 8.48 20.83 -18.14
N LEU A 52 7.37 20.10 -18.02
CA LEU A 52 7.25 19.00 -17.06
C LEU A 52 8.06 17.78 -17.49
N MET A 53 8.16 17.49 -18.79
CA MET A 53 9.02 16.41 -19.32
C MET A 53 10.50 16.66 -19.10
N GLY A 54 10.96 17.92 -19.12
CA GLY A 54 12.33 18.28 -18.77
C GLY A 54 12.64 18.14 -17.28
N ALA A 55 11.67 18.40 -16.41
CA ALA A 55 11.81 18.28 -14.95
C ALA A 55 11.53 16.85 -14.43
N LEU A 56 10.80 16.02 -15.19
CA LEU A 56 10.41 14.66 -14.84
C LEU A 56 11.58 13.73 -14.40
N PRO A 57 12.77 13.79 -15.00
CA PRO A 57 13.93 13.03 -14.51
C PRO A 57 14.37 13.44 -13.10
N GLU A 58 14.31 14.74 -12.79
CA GLU A 58 14.64 15.27 -11.46
C GLU A 58 13.56 14.89 -10.44
N LEU A 59 12.28 15.07 -10.78
CA LEU A 59 11.16 14.66 -9.92
C LEU A 59 11.12 13.13 -9.73
N GLY A 60 11.41 12.36 -10.79
CA GLY A 60 11.41 10.91 -10.79
C GLY A 60 12.54 10.32 -9.96
N SER A 61 13.74 10.87 -10.05
CA SER A 61 14.88 10.44 -9.23
C SER A 61 14.66 10.75 -7.74
N ALA A 62 14.14 11.93 -7.42
CA ALA A 62 13.73 12.27 -6.06
C ALA A 62 12.65 11.31 -5.53
N ALA A 63 11.63 11.01 -6.33
CA ALA A 63 10.58 10.07 -5.98
C ALA A 63 11.11 8.65 -5.75
N MET A 64 12.01 8.15 -6.60
CA MET A 64 12.64 6.83 -6.40
C MET A 64 13.39 6.77 -5.06
N LEU A 65 14.18 7.80 -4.74
CA LEU A 65 14.91 7.84 -3.48
C LEU A 65 13.96 7.90 -2.27
N LEU A 66 12.89 8.69 -2.36
CA LEU A 66 11.87 8.81 -1.32
C LEU A 66 11.13 7.48 -1.10
N THR A 67 10.76 6.77 -2.17
CA THR A 67 10.14 5.44 -2.09
C THR A 67 11.10 4.43 -1.49
N LEU A 68 12.36 4.40 -1.91
CA LEU A 68 13.34 3.44 -1.39
C LEU A 68 13.62 3.69 0.09
N CYS A 69 13.75 4.95 0.48
CA CYS A 69 13.94 5.35 1.88
C CYS A 69 12.68 5.10 2.72
N GLY A 70 11.49 5.30 2.17
CA GLY A 70 10.22 5.03 2.86
C GLY A 70 9.97 3.54 3.08
N VAL A 71 10.14 2.72 2.04
CA VAL A 71 10.02 1.26 2.13
C VAL A 71 11.11 0.69 3.02
N GLY A 72 12.36 1.13 2.81
CA GLY A 72 13.51 0.74 3.64
C GLY A 72 13.32 1.12 5.10
N GLY A 73 12.90 2.36 5.38
CA GLY A 73 12.62 2.84 6.74
C GLY A 73 11.48 2.07 7.40
N SER A 74 10.42 1.74 6.67
CA SER A 74 9.31 0.92 7.19
C SER A 74 9.77 -0.50 7.52
N LEU A 75 10.57 -1.13 6.66
CA LEU A 75 11.14 -2.46 6.91
C LEU A 75 12.12 -2.45 8.08
N VAL A 76 13.01 -1.44 8.15
CA VAL A 76 13.94 -1.23 9.26
C VAL A 76 13.18 -1.02 10.57
N CYS A 77 12.09 -0.26 10.57
CA CYS A 77 11.25 -0.06 11.74
C CYS A 77 10.66 -1.39 12.25
N VAL A 78 10.11 -2.22 11.34
CA VAL A 78 9.62 -3.56 11.68
C VAL A 78 10.73 -4.44 12.24
N LEU A 79 11.94 -4.41 11.65
CA LEU A 79 13.08 -5.17 12.13
C LEU A 79 13.60 -4.66 13.48
N CYS A 80 13.65 -3.35 13.70
CA CYS A 80 14.02 -2.73 14.97
C CYS A 80 13.03 -3.13 16.07
N ILE A 81 11.72 -3.06 15.81
CA ILE A 81 10.69 -3.50 16.75
C ILE A 81 10.83 -4.99 17.05
N ARG A 82 11.01 -5.84 16.02
CA ARG A 82 11.23 -7.30 16.22
C ARG A 82 12.53 -7.62 16.96
N ARG A 83 13.58 -6.81 16.81
CA ARG A 83 14.86 -6.95 17.52
C ARG A 83 14.77 -6.45 18.96
N PHE A 84 14.02 -5.38 19.21
CA PHE A 84 13.90 -4.75 20.52
C PHE A 84 12.86 -5.45 21.41
N PHE A 85 11.72 -5.84 20.84
CA PHE A 85 10.72 -6.70 21.46
C PHE A 85 10.85 -8.10 20.86
N ARG A 86 11.52 -9.02 21.55
CA ARG A 86 11.74 -10.45 21.18
C ARG A 86 10.45 -11.29 21.16
N GLN A 87 9.34 -10.79 20.62
CA GLN A 87 8.16 -11.59 20.35
C GLN A 87 8.15 -11.99 18.87
N PRO A 88 8.12 -13.30 18.54
CA PRO A 88 7.88 -13.72 17.17
C PRO A 88 6.52 -13.17 16.73
N PRO A 89 6.41 -12.55 15.54
CA PRO A 89 5.12 -12.12 15.04
C PRO A 89 4.21 -13.34 14.95
N GLU A 90 3.07 -13.25 15.62
CA GLU A 90 2.08 -14.31 15.66
C GLU A 90 1.58 -14.58 14.21
N PRO A 91 1.63 -15.84 13.73
CA PRO A 91 1.28 -16.22 12.35
C PRO A 91 -0.17 -15.88 11.95
N ASP A 92 -0.98 -15.42 12.90
CA ASP A 92 -2.39 -15.10 12.72
C ASP A 92 -2.63 -13.73 12.06
N ALA A 93 -1.69 -12.79 12.15
CA ALA A 93 -1.79 -11.50 11.48
C ALA A 93 -1.69 -11.65 9.94
N LEU A 94 -0.84 -12.56 9.46
CA LEU A 94 -0.67 -12.85 8.03
C LEU A 94 -1.91 -13.53 7.44
N LYS A 95 -2.56 -14.42 8.20
CA LYS A 95 -3.86 -15.03 7.83
C LYS A 95 -4.98 -14.00 7.70
N ARG A 96 -5.03 -12.98 8.57
CA ARG A 96 -6.07 -11.93 8.52
C ARG A 96 -5.89 -10.94 7.37
N PHE A 97 -4.66 -10.60 7.00
CA PHE A 97 -4.40 -9.85 5.76
C PHE A 97 -4.85 -10.63 4.52
N CYS A 98 -4.53 -11.92 4.44
CA CYS A 98 -4.96 -12.77 3.33
C CYS A 98 -6.48 -13.03 3.30
N ALA A 99 -7.14 -13.06 4.46
CA ALA A 99 -8.60 -13.24 4.57
C ALA A 99 -9.40 -11.94 4.31
N SER A 100 -8.79 -10.77 4.54
CA SER A 100 -9.42 -9.48 4.25
C SER A 100 -9.29 -9.06 2.78
N ASP A 101 -8.39 -9.68 2.02
CA ASP A 101 -8.13 -9.43 0.59
C ASP A 101 -8.97 -10.36 -0.31
N GLY A 102 -10.27 -10.51 0.02
CA GLY A 102 -11.23 -11.33 -0.72
C GLY A 102 -11.66 -10.76 -2.08
N THR A 103 -11.04 -9.69 -2.57
CA THR A 103 -11.39 -9.04 -3.83
C THR A 103 -10.13 -8.63 -4.59
N GLU A 104 -9.73 -9.57 -5.46
CA GLU A 104 -9.10 -9.33 -6.76
C GLU A 104 -7.61 -8.93 -6.83
N LYS A 105 -6.76 -9.97 -6.82
CA LYS A 105 -5.81 -10.23 -7.92
C LYS A 105 -4.88 -9.06 -8.32
N SER A 106 -4.03 -8.57 -7.41
CA SER A 106 -2.89 -7.71 -7.81
C SER A 106 -1.65 -7.79 -6.93
N CYS A 107 -1.49 -8.88 -6.16
CA CYS A 107 -0.32 -9.06 -5.28
C CYS A 107 0.66 -10.15 -5.74
N THR A 108 0.42 -10.80 -6.89
CA THR A 108 1.22 -11.95 -7.35
C THR A 108 2.44 -11.62 -8.22
N ALA A 109 2.86 -10.35 -8.34
CA ALA A 109 4.00 -10.03 -9.21
C ALA A 109 5.11 -9.13 -8.63
N HIS A 110 4.94 -8.44 -7.50
CA HIS A 110 5.94 -7.42 -7.10
C HIS A 110 6.61 -7.59 -5.74
N PHE A 111 6.37 -8.69 -5.03
CA PHE A 111 7.18 -9.06 -3.87
C PHE A 111 7.62 -10.52 -3.97
N SER A 112 8.29 -10.83 -5.08
CA SER A 112 9.15 -12.00 -5.16
C SER A 112 10.24 -11.85 -4.09
N ALA A 113 10.19 -12.78 -3.15
CA ALA A 113 11.21 -13.18 -2.20
C ALA A 113 12.63 -12.58 -2.40
N PRO A 114 13.27 -12.07 -1.34
CA PRO A 114 14.62 -12.51 -1.07
C PRO A 114 14.53 -13.86 -0.36
N ALA A 115 14.96 -14.90 -1.06
CA ALA A 115 15.45 -16.10 -0.42
C ALA A 115 16.52 -15.68 0.60
N SER A 116 16.26 -15.91 1.88
CA SER A 116 17.30 -15.93 2.92
C SER A 116 17.19 -17.26 3.65
N SER A 117 17.51 -18.31 2.89
CA SER A 117 18.04 -19.56 3.41
C SER A 117 19.35 -19.29 4.17
N ALA A 118 19.31 -19.39 5.48
CA ALA A 118 20.43 -19.63 6.40
C ALA A 118 19.80 -19.63 7.80
N GLY A 119 19.70 -20.69 8.59
CA GLY A 119 20.58 -21.84 8.83
C GLY A 119 20.51 -22.09 10.35
N THR A 120 20.94 -23.29 10.80
CA THR A 120 20.88 -23.88 12.16
C THR A 120 19.50 -24.43 12.55
N GLY A 121 19.25 -25.74 12.65
CA GLY A 121 20.12 -26.84 13.07
C GLY A 121 20.07 -26.98 14.58
N GLN A 122 19.62 -28.16 15.06
CA GLN A 122 19.69 -28.66 16.45
C GLN A 122 18.77 -27.94 17.47
N ASP A 123 18.02 -28.56 18.38
CA ASP A 123 17.96 -29.90 19.00
C ASP A 123 16.53 -30.07 19.58
N ASP A 124 15.94 -31.27 19.55
CA ASP A 124 15.06 -31.69 20.66
C ASP A 124 15.09 -33.22 20.82
N PRO A 125 15.40 -33.75 22.03
CA PRO A 125 15.85 -35.13 22.23
C PRO A 125 14.67 -36.07 22.49
N ARG A 126 14.62 -37.15 21.72
CA ARG A 126 13.81 -38.34 22.02
C ARG A 126 14.68 -39.58 21.81
N ALA A 127 15.53 -39.85 22.79
CA ALA A 127 16.08 -41.16 23.12
C ALA A 127 16.62 -41.12 24.56
#